data_AF-A0ABD2AAZ1-F1
#
_entry.id   AF-A0ABD2AAZ1-F1
#
_cell.length_a   1.000
_cell.length_b   1.000
_cell.length_c   1.000
_cell.angle_alpha   90.00
_cell.angle_beta   90.00
_cell.angle_gamma   90.00
#
_symmetry.space_group_name_H-M   'P 1'
#
loop_
_entity.id
_entity.type
_entity.pdbx_description
1 polymer ?
#
loop_
_entity_poly.entity_id
_entity_poly.type
_entity_poly.pdbx_seq_one_letter_code
_entity_poly.pdbx_strand_id
1 'polypeptide(L)'
;MASKKSKGPTTTEWDIARTGISLLLNNKTEEAEALFTGHPHSFHVKAGRCFVLFMNALMSFEDDKLQQAMLLLRDMERECANDIGWLKSMKNRVFRAEESSKEYVNKLERQIVLADSQVCSAILTLLQQELTGYVRGGWMLRKAWRVYQHAYVQILQLYRRTFGTVPSGIQTIFNPTNL
;
A
#
# COMPACT_ATOMS: atom_id res chain seq x y z
N MET A 1 22.52 -37.58 -19.81
CA MET A 1 22.16 -36.23 -20.29
C MET A 1 21.24 -35.58 -19.27
N ALA A 2 21.75 -34.66 -18.45
CA ALA A 2 20.95 -33.90 -17.50
C ALA A 2 20.47 -32.62 -18.18
N SER A 3 19.16 -32.48 -18.38
CA SER A 3 18.55 -31.28 -18.94
C SER A 3 18.68 -30.13 -17.94
N LYS A 4 19.53 -29.15 -18.28
CA LYS A 4 19.58 -27.84 -17.59
C LYS A 4 18.24 -27.14 -17.87
N LYS A 5 17.31 -27.17 -16.91
CA LYS A 5 16.21 -26.20 -16.87
C LYS A 5 16.86 -24.81 -16.71
N SER A 6 16.85 -24.00 -17.77
CA SER A 6 17.16 -22.59 -17.67
C SER A 6 16.12 -21.95 -16.75
N LYS A 7 16.54 -21.52 -15.56
CA LYS A 7 15.75 -20.56 -14.79
C LYS A 7 15.67 -19.30 -15.66
N GLY A 8 14.49 -19.06 -16.26
CA GLY A 8 14.17 -17.76 -16.82
C GLY A 8 14.31 -16.67 -15.73
N PRO A 9 14.35 -15.39 -16.11
CA PRO A 9 14.44 -14.31 -15.13
C PRO A 9 13.32 -14.49 -14.12
N THR A 10 13.67 -14.63 -12.84
CA THR A 10 12.71 -14.65 -11.74
C THR A 10 12.08 -13.27 -11.66
N THR A 11 10.94 -13.08 -12.31
CA THR A 11 10.18 -11.83 -12.25
C THR A 11 9.90 -11.50 -10.79
N THR A 12 10.30 -10.32 -10.35
CA THR A 12 10.12 -9.91 -8.96
C THR A 12 8.63 -9.64 -8.70
N GLU A 13 8.15 -9.89 -7.49
CA GLU A 13 6.74 -9.71 -7.14
C GLU A 13 6.19 -8.30 -7.45
N TRP A 14 7.01 -7.27 -7.26
CA TRP A 14 6.67 -5.88 -7.59
C TRP A 14 6.60 -5.62 -9.10
N ASP A 15 7.32 -6.37 -9.93
CA ASP A 15 7.24 -6.27 -11.40
C ASP A 15 5.88 -6.79 -11.90
N ILE A 16 5.35 -7.84 -11.25
CA ILE A 16 4.02 -8.38 -11.56
C ILE A 16 2.94 -7.35 -11.21
N ALA A 17 3.03 -6.76 -10.01
CA ALA A 17 2.13 -5.68 -9.58
C ALA A 17 2.16 -4.50 -10.57
N ARG A 18 3.36 -4.05 -10.95
CA ARG A 18 3.57 -2.98 -11.94
C ARG A 18 2.97 -3.34 -13.30
N THR A 19 3.15 -4.57 -13.75
CA THR A 19 2.62 -5.05 -15.03
C THR A 19 1.09 -5.02 -15.02
N GLY A 20 0.44 -5.47 -13.93
CA GLY A 20 -1.01 -5.41 -13.81
C GLY A 20 -1.56 -3.98 -13.78
N ILE A 21 -0.86 -3.04 -13.13
CA ILE A 21 -1.21 -1.61 -13.19
C ILE A 21 -1.07 -1.09 -14.63
N SER A 22 -0.01 -1.48 -15.35
CA SER A 22 0.16 -1.10 -16.75
C SER A 22 -0.95 -1.65 -17.64
N LEU A 23 -1.43 -2.88 -17.39
CA LEU A 23 -2.56 -3.47 -18.10
C LEU A 23 -3.84 -2.64 -17.88
N LEU A 24 -4.15 -2.26 -16.63
CA LEU A 24 -5.26 -1.35 -16.32
C LEU A 24 -5.17 -0.05 -17.14
N LEU A 25 -4.01 0.61 -17.15
CA LEU A 25 -3.80 1.87 -17.87
C LEU A 25 -3.99 1.74 -19.38
N ASN A 26 -3.88 0.52 -19.91
CA ASN A 26 -4.14 0.19 -21.30
C ASN A 26 -5.52 -0.45 -21.52
N ASN A 27 -6.48 -0.23 -20.61
CA ASN A 27 -7.85 -0.77 -20.65
C ASN A 27 -7.92 -2.31 -20.70
N LYS A 28 -6.88 -3.01 -20.22
CA LYS A 28 -6.81 -4.47 -20.14
C LYS A 28 -7.06 -4.95 -18.71
N THR A 29 -8.21 -4.56 -18.14
CA THR A 29 -8.58 -4.88 -16.75
C THR A 29 -8.71 -6.37 -16.48
N GLU A 30 -9.27 -7.13 -17.42
CA GLU A 30 -9.43 -8.58 -17.32
C GLU A 30 -8.07 -9.30 -17.32
N GLU A 31 -7.14 -8.87 -18.18
CA GLU A 31 -5.77 -9.41 -18.19
C GLU A 31 -5.03 -9.09 -16.88
N ALA A 32 -5.25 -7.90 -16.32
CA ALA A 32 -4.68 -7.54 -15.02
C ALA A 32 -5.18 -8.45 -13.90
N GLU A 33 -6.49 -8.73 -13.86
CA GLU A 33 -7.08 -9.62 -12.85
C GLU A 33 -6.59 -11.08 -13.03
N ALA A 34 -6.49 -11.56 -14.27
CA ALA A 34 -5.91 -12.87 -14.57
C ALA A 34 -4.44 -12.97 -14.12
N LEU A 35 -3.66 -11.91 -14.32
CA LEU A 35 -2.26 -11.84 -13.89
C LEU A 35 -2.13 -11.93 -12.36
N PHE A 36 -3.00 -11.23 -11.63
CA PHE A 36 -2.97 -11.20 -10.17
C PHE A 36 -3.48 -12.48 -9.52
N THR A 37 -4.50 -13.12 -10.09
CA THR A 37 -5.04 -14.41 -9.59
C THR A 37 -4.02 -15.54 -9.68
N GLY A 38 -3.04 -15.45 -10.60
CA GLY A 38 -1.89 -16.36 -10.67
C GLY A 38 -0.88 -16.22 -9.53
N HIS A 39 -0.93 -15.16 -8.72
CA HIS A 39 0.07 -14.85 -7.69
C HIS A 39 -0.58 -14.41 -6.35
N PRO A 40 -1.48 -15.22 -5.75
CA PRO A 40 -2.34 -14.79 -4.64
C PRO A 40 -1.61 -14.57 -3.30
N HIS A 41 -0.41 -15.14 -3.14
CA HIS A 41 0.37 -15.05 -1.89
C HIS A 41 1.35 -13.87 -1.86
N SER A 42 1.53 -13.17 -2.99
CA SER A 42 2.42 -12.02 -3.04
C SER A 42 1.75 -10.78 -2.46
N PHE A 43 2.44 -10.14 -1.52
CA PHE A 43 1.99 -8.89 -0.93
C PHE A 43 1.88 -7.77 -1.97
N HIS A 44 2.93 -7.59 -2.78
CA HIS A 44 2.98 -6.56 -3.82
C HIS A 44 1.88 -6.76 -4.85
N VAL A 45 1.65 -8.00 -5.28
CA VAL A 45 0.56 -8.33 -6.21
C VAL A 45 -0.79 -8.00 -5.59
N LYS A 46 -1.03 -8.39 -4.34
CA LYS A 46 -2.28 -8.10 -3.65
C LYS A 46 -2.50 -6.58 -3.51
N ALA A 47 -1.46 -5.81 -3.18
CA ALA A 47 -1.52 -4.34 -3.14
C ALA A 47 -1.82 -3.74 -4.52
N GLY A 48 -1.17 -4.23 -5.58
CA GLY A 48 -1.46 -3.85 -6.96
C GLY A 48 -2.92 -4.16 -7.35
N ARG A 49 -3.43 -5.33 -6.96
CA ARG A 49 -4.83 -5.72 -7.19
C ARG A 49 -5.82 -4.81 -6.47
N CYS A 50 -5.55 -4.41 -5.22
CA CYS A 50 -6.34 -3.39 -4.53
C CYS A 50 -6.47 -2.12 -5.34
N PHE A 51 -5.33 -1.60 -5.84
CA PHE A 51 -5.30 -0.37 -6.64
C PHE A 51 -6.08 -0.54 -7.96
N VAL A 52 -5.90 -1.67 -8.64
CA VAL A 52 -6.58 -1.92 -9.92
C VAL A 52 -8.09 -2.04 -9.75
N LEU A 53 -8.57 -2.80 -8.76
CA LEU A 53 -10.00 -2.90 -8.48
C LEU A 53 -10.59 -1.57 -8.03
N PHE A 54 -9.87 -0.82 -7.19
CA PHE A 54 -10.27 0.54 -6.80
C PHE A 54 -10.45 1.45 -8.01
N MET A 55 -9.46 1.51 -8.91
CA MET A 55 -9.53 2.34 -10.11
C MET A 55 -10.62 1.86 -11.07
N ASN A 56 -10.78 0.56 -11.25
CA ASN A 56 -11.85 0.00 -12.09
C ASN A 56 -13.23 0.37 -11.55
N ALA A 57 -13.44 0.25 -10.24
CA ALA A 57 -14.67 0.65 -9.58
C ALA A 57 -14.91 2.16 -9.69
N LEU A 58 -13.85 2.97 -9.51
CA LEU A 58 -13.89 4.43 -9.63
C LEU A 58 -14.27 4.90 -11.04
N MET A 59 -13.79 4.21 -12.09
CA MET A 59 -14.05 4.58 -13.47
C MET A 59 -15.43 4.10 -13.97
N SER A 60 -15.89 2.95 -13.49
CA SER A 60 -17.15 2.34 -13.95
C SER A 60 -18.37 2.74 -13.13
N PHE A 61 -18.18 3.10 -11.85
CA PHE A 61 -19.27 3.37 -10.90
C PHE A 61 -20.28 2.21 -10.75
N GLU A 62 -19.88 0.97 -11.03
CA GLU A 62 -20.73 -0.20 -10.83
C GLU A 62 -20.71 -0.63 -9.34
N ASP A 63 -21.88 -0.84 -8.75
CA ASP A 63 -22.03 -1.10 -7.31
C ASP A 63 -21.30 -2.37 -6.85
N ASP A 64 -21.32 -3.42 -7.67
CA ASP A 64 -20.63 -4.69 -7.41
C ASP A 64 -19.11 -4.49 -7.39
N LYS A 65 -18.54 -3.73 -8.34
CA LYS A 65 -17.12 -3.38 -8.36
C LYS A 65 -16.73 -2.49 -7.19
N LEU A 66 -17.57 -1.54 -6.81
CA LEU A 66 -17.38 -0.69 -5.61
C LEU A 66 -17.32 -1.55 -4.34
N GLN A 67 -18.25 -2.48 -4.17
CA GLN A 67 -18.27 -3.41 -3.04
C GLN A 67 -17.06 -4.34 -3.03
N GLN A 68 -16.70 -4.90 -4.18
CA GLN A 68 -15.54 -5.78 -4.32
C GLN A 68 -14.24 -5.06 -3.96
N ALA A 69 -14.03 -3.84 -4.47
CA ALA A 69 -12.88 -3.02 -4.13
C ALA A 69 -12.84 -2.71 -2.63
N MET A 70 -13.97 -2.32 -2.03
CA MET A 70 -14.07 -2.03 -0.61
C MET A 70 -13.70 -3.25 0.26
N LEU A 71 -14.17 -4.45 -0.09
CA LEU A 71 -13.84 -5.67 0.64
C LEU A 71 -12.34 -5.97 0.58
N LEU A 72 -11.75 -5.91 -0.62
CA LEU A 72 -10.32 -6.21 -0.79
C LEU A 72 -9.44 -5.18 -0.05
N LEU A 73 -9.80 -3.90 -0.10
CA LEU A 73 -9.11 -2.84 0.63
C LEU A 73 -9.17 -3.06 2.15
N ARG A 74 -10.34 -3.44 2.70
CA ARG A 74 -10.47 -3.74 4.14
C ARG A 74 -9.66 -4.97 4.57
N ASP A 75 -9.50 -5.94 3.68
CA ASP A 75 -8.67 -7.11 3.96
C ASP A 75 -7.18 -6.76 3.92
N MET A 76 -6.76 -5.91 2.99
CA MET A 76 -5.40 -5.36 2.96
C MET A 76 -5.09 -4.51 4.21
N GLU A 77 -6.03 -3.65 4.63
CA GLU A 77 -5.88 -2.85 5.85
C GLU A 77 -5.66 -3.74 7.08
N ARG A 78 -6.44 -4.82 7.21
CA ARG A 78 -6.35 -5.77 8.33
C ARG A 78 -5.01 -6.48 8.34
N GLU A 79 -4.55 -6.96 7.19
CA GLU A 79 -3.25 -7.62 7.05
C GLU A 79 -2.11 -6.67 7.46
N CYS A 80 -2.07 -5.46 6.90
CA CYS A 80 -1.03 -4.49 7.22
C CYS A 80 -1.06 -4.04 8.68
N ALA A 81 -2.25 -3.82 9.26
CA ALA A 81 -2.39 -3.43 10.66
C ALA A 81 -1.91 -4.53 11.62
N ASN A 82 -2.24 -5.80 11.32
CA ASN A 82 -1.77 -6.95 12.08
C ASN A 82 -0.24 -7.08 12.01
N ASP A 83 0.35 -6.94 10.82
CA ASP A 83 1.80 -6.97 10.65
C ASP A 83 2.50 -5.87 11.45
N ILE A 84 1.98 -4.63 11.40
CA ILE A 84 2.53 -3.51 12.16
C ILE A 84 2.37 -3.73 13.68
N GLY A 85 1.23 -4.26 14.13
CA GLY A 85 0.97 -4.58 15.53
C GLY A 85 1.87 -5.70 16.07
N TRP A 86 2.08 -6.73 15.25
CA TRP A 86 3.02 -7.82 15.49
C TRP A 86 4.46 -7.30 15.58
N LEU A 87 4.90 -6.48 14.62
CA LEU A 87 6.24 -5.89 14.60
C LEU A 87 6.51 -5.02 15.83
N LYS A 88 5.51 -4.26 16.31
CA LYS A 88 5.61 -3.51 17.57
C LYS A 88 5.73 -4.43 18.78
N SER A 89 4.95 -5.51 18.82
CA SER A 89 4.94 -6.47 19.93
C SER A 89 6.22 -7.30 20.02
N MET A 90 6.80 -7.70 18.89
CA MET A 90 8.08 -8.42 18.84
C MET A 90 9.25 -7.54 19.27
N LYS A 91 9.26 -6.26 18.87
CA LYS A 91 10.28 -5.29 19.30
C LYS A 91 10.35 -5.15 20.82
N ASN A 92 9.21 -5.21 21.51
CA ASN A 92 9.17 -5.16 22.97
C ASN A 92 9.67 -6.44 23.66
N ARG A 93 9.69 -7.59 22.97
CA ARG A 93 10.23 -8.86 23.49
C ARG A 93 11.69 -9.10 23.12
N VAL A 94 12.19 -8.46 22.06
CA VAL A 94 13.55 -8.63 21.52
C VAL A 94 14.32 -7.31 21.62
N PHE A 95 14.43 -6.75 22.82
CA PHE A 95 15.17 -5.51 23.10
C PHE A 95 16.72 -5.68 23.03
N ARG A 96 17.25 -6.52 22.12
CA ARG A 96 18.71 -6.69 21.96
C ARG A 96 19.23 -7.17 20.60
N ALA A 97 18.39 -7.33 19.58
CA ALA A 97 18.85 -7.56 18.21
C ALA A 97 18.55 -6.31 17.37
N GLU A 98 19.55 -5.82 16.63
CA GLU A 98 19.35 -4.70 15.69
C GLU A 98 18.29 -5.10 14.65
N GLU A 99 17.22 -4.30 14.54
CA GLU A 99 16.20 -4.45 13.48
C GLU A 99 16.93 -4.38 12.14
N SER A 100 16.90 -5.47 11.36
CA SER A 100 17.62 -5.51 10.08
C SER A 100 17.09 -4.42 9.15
N SER A 101 17.95 -3.83 8.31
CA SER A 101 17.52 -2.81 7.35
C SER A 101 16.38 -3.29 6.45
N LYS A 102 16.36 -4.59 6.13
CA LYS A 102 15.30 -5.23 5.34
C LYS A 102 13.96 -5.28 6.08
N GLU A 103 13.96 -5.65 7.36
CA GLU A 103 12.75 -5.69 8.19
C GLU A 103 12.16 -4.28 8.39
N TYR A 104 13.03 -3.28 8.58
CA TYR A 104 12.62 -1.89 8.68
C TYR A 104 11.99 -1.35 7.38
N VAL A 105 12.58 -1.66 6.22
CA VAL A 105 12.00 -1.29 4.92
C VAL A 105 10.66 -1.98 4.69
N ASN A 106 10.54 -3.28 4.97
CA ASN A 106 9.28 -4.00 4.85
C ASN A 106 8.18 -3.37 5.73
N LYS A 107 8.52 -2.94 6.94
CA LYS A 107 7.60 -2.27 7.85
C LYS A 107 7.13 -0.91 7.31
N LEU A 108 8.03 -0.14 6.71
CA LEU A 108 7.69 1.14 6.06
C LEU A 108 6.75 0.90 4.89
N GLU A 109 7.05 -0.09 4.06
CA GLU A 109 6.21 -0.47 2.93
C GLU A 109 4.79 -0.85 3.38
N ARG A 110 4.66 -1.67 4.43
CA ARG A 110 3.36 -2.02 5.04
C ARG A 110 2.61 -0.81 5.58
N GLN A 111 3.30 0.18 6.14
CA GLN A 111 2.67 1.44 6.59
C GLN A 111 2.14 2.27 5.43
N ILE A 112 2.89 2.34 4.32
CA ILE A 112 2.46 3.06 3.11
C ILE A 112 1.23 2.38 2.52
N VAL A 113 1.27 1.06 2.31
CA VAL A 113 0.13 0.31 1.76
C VAL A 113 -1.11 0.37 2.67
N LEU A 114 -0.92 0.39 4.00
CA LEU A 114 -2.01 0.63 4.95
C LEU A 114 -2.65 2.00 4.74
N ALA A 115 -1.84 3.04 4.55
CA ALA A 115 -2.32 4.40 4.32
C ALA A 115 -3.05 4.51 2.97
N ASP A 116 -2.46 3.96 1.90
CA ASP A 116 -3.06 3.90 0.55
C ASP A 116 -4.43 3.22 0.59
N SER A 117 -4.51 2.08 1.30
CA SER A 117 -5.76 1.33 1.41
C SER A 117 -6.85 2.14 2.13
N GLN A 118 -6.49 2.86 3.20
CA GLN A 118 -7.43 3.73 3.93
C GLN A 118 -7.89 4.92 3.09
N VAL A 119 -7.00 5.52 2.28
CA VAL A 119 -7.38 6.60 1.35
C VAL A 119 -8.35 6.07 0.30
N CYS A 120 -8.03 4.94 -0.35
CA CYS A 120 -8.89 4.35 -1.36
C CYS A 120 -10.28 4.02 -0.78
N SER A 121 -10.33 3.39 0.40
CA SER A 121 -11.59 3.10 1.12
C SER A 121 -12.37 4.39 1.44
N ALA A 122 -11.67 5.46 1.83
CA ALA A 122 -12.31 6.74 2.12
C ALA A 122 -12.91 7.37 0.87
N ILE A 123 -12.18 7.36 -0.25
CA ILE A 123 -12.66 7.86 -1.54
C ILE A 123 -13.91 7.10 -1.97
N LEU A 124 -13.89 5.76 -1.95
CA LEU A 124 -15.07 4.96 -2.29
C LEU A 124 -16.27 5.28 -1.38
N THR A 125 -16.04 5.49 -0.08
CA THR A 125 -17.09 5.87 0.88
C THR A 125 -17.68 7.25 0.55
N LEU A 126 -16.86 8.20 0.11
CA LEU A 126 -17.30 9.54 -0.28
C LEU A 126 -18.13 9.51 -1.58
N LEU A 127 -17.78 8.62 -2.51
CA LEU A 127 -18.46 8.49 -3.80
C LEU A 127 -19.84 7.85 -3.71
N GLN A 128 -20.13 7.12 -2.63
CA GLN A 128 -21.46 6.55 -2.39
C GLN A 128 -22.52 7.61 -1.99
N GLN A 129 -22.14 8.89 -1.88
CA GLN A 129 -23.01 10.07 -1.72
C GLN A 129 -24.03 10.03 -0.55
N GLU A 130 -23.83 9.16 0.43
CA GLU A 130 -24.61 9.20 1.66
C GLU A 130 -24.14 10.35 2.56
N LEU A 131 -25.07 11.13 3.15
CA LEU A 131 -24.75 12.25 4.07
C LEU A 131 -23.81 11.82 5.21
N THR A 132 -24.02 10.62 5.75
CA THR A 132 -23.17 9.98 6.77
C THR A 132 -21.83 9.51 6.19
N GLY A 133 -21.80 9.18 4.90
CA GLY A 133 -20.61 8.82 4.12
C GLY A 133 -19.59 9.95 4.05
N TYR A 134 -20.01 11.22 3.98
CA TYR A 134 -19.08 12.36 3.99
C TYR A 134 -18.31 12.50 5.31
N VAL A 135 -19.02 12.40 6.44
CA VAL A 135 -18.39 12.47 7.77
C VAL A 135 -17.46 11.27 7.98
N ARG A 136 -17.92 10.07 7.60
CA ARG A 136 -17.13 8.84 7.70
C ARG A 136 -15.90 8.89 6.81
N GLY A 137 -16.04 9.28 5.55
CA GLY A 137 -14.95 9.44 4.60
C GLY A 137 -13.92 10.45 5.09
N GLY A 138 -14.35 11.61 5.60
CA GLY A 138 -13.45 12.59 6.21
C GLY A 138 -12.69 12.05 7.43
N TRP A 139 -13.34 11.26 8.29
CA TRP A 139 -12.65 10.58 9.40
C TRP A 139 -11.62 9.55 8.91
N MET A 140 -11.95 8.76 7.89
CA MET A 140 -11.05 7.79 7.29
C MET A 140 -9.83 8.46 6.64
N LEU A 141 -10.02 9.60 5.96
CA LEU A 141 -8.92 10.40 5.42
C LEU A 141 -7.99 10.91 6.53
N ARG A 142 -8.54 11.41 7.65
CA ARG A 142 -7.72 11.81 8.81
C ARG A 142 -6.93 10.65 9.40
N LYS A 143 -7.52 9.45 9.44
CA LYS A 143 -6.82 8.23 9.88
C LYS A 143 -5.65 7.90 8.93
N ALA A 144 -5.89 7.90 7.62
CA ALA A 144 -4.87 7.63 6.61
C ALA A 144 -3.71 8.64 6.68
N TRP A 145 -4.05 9.93 6.79
CA TRP A 145 -3.07 11.00 6.94
C TRP A 145 -2.11 10.78 8.11
N ARG A 146 -2.61 10.34 9.27
CA ARG A 146 -1.76 10.04 10.42
C ARG A 146 -0.76 8.91 10.13
N VAL A 147 -1.17 7.90 9.36
CA VAL A 147 -0.28 6.79 8.96
C VAL A 147 0.79 7.29 7.99
N TYR A 148 0.42 8.09 6.98
CA TYR A 148 1.40 8.71 6.08
C TYR A 148 2.40 9.60 6.81
N GLN A 149 1.91 10.46 7.71
CA GLN A 149 2.77 11.36 8.46
C GLN A 149 3.80 10.60 9.28
N HIS A 150 3.37 9.49 9.89
CA HIS A 150 4.27 8.61 10.63
C HIS A 150 5.30 7.91 9.71
N ALA A 151 4.86 7.35 8.58
CA ALA A 151 5.75 6.73 7.60
C ALA A 151 6.76 7.74 7.04
N TYR A 152 6.32 8.95 6.70
CA TYR A 152 7.15 10.05 6.24
C TYR A 152 8.26 10.40 7.23
N VAL A 153 7.92 10.60 8.51
CA VAL A 153 8.92 10.90 9.55
C VAL A 153 9.97 9.80 9.64
N GLN A 154 9.56 8.53 9.52
CA GLN A 154 10.47 7.39 9.55
C GLN A 154 11.39 7.33 8.32
N ILE A 155 10.84 7.56 7.12
CA ILE A 155 11.62 7.65 5.87
C ILE A 155 12.62 8.81 5.95
N LEU A 156 12.18 9.97 6.46
CA LEU A 156 13.04 11.13 6.61
C LEU A 156 14.20 10.86 7.58
N GLN A 157 13.94 10.15 8.68
CA GLN A 157 14.99 9.71 9.60
C GLN A 157 15.96 8.73 8.94
N LEU A 158 15.45 7.76 8.17
CA LEU A 158 16.27 6.82 7.41
C LEU A 158 17.18 7.57 6.41
N TYR A 159 16.59 8.47 5.63
CA TYR A 159 17.31 9.31 4.68
C TYR A 159 18.43 10.09 5.37
N ARG A 160 18.14 10.75 6.51
CA ARG A 160 19.15 11.52 7.26
C ARG A 160 20.30 10.63 7.76
N ARG A 161 20.02 9.40 8.19
CA ARG A 161 21.05 8.45 8.62
C ARG A 161 21.91 7.97 7.46
N THR A 162 21.31 7.74 6.29
CA THR A 162 22.02 7.21 5.12
C THR A 162 22.80 8.29 4.37
N PHE A 163 22.25 9.50 4.25
CA PHE A 163 22.78 10.54 3.36
C PHE A 163 23.15 11.86 4.08
N GLY A 164 22.86 12.01 5.38
CA GLY A 164 23.16 13.23 6.14
C GLY A 164 22.04 14.28 6.10
N THR A 165 22.22 15.38 5.35
CA THR A 165 21.29 16.52 5.33
C THR A 165 20.15 16.37 4.32
N VAL A 166 18.95 16.83 4.72
CA VAL A 166 17.73 16.79 3.90
C VAL A 166 17.82 17.79 2.75
N PRO A 167 17.43 17.44 1.50
CA PRO A 167 17.34 18.39 0.40
C PRO A 167 16.40 19.54 0.77
N SER A 168 16.83 20.78 0.54
CA SER A 168 16.14 22.01 0.96
C SER A 168 14.67 22.11 0.50
N GLY A 169 14.28 21.39 -0.56
CA GLY A 169 12.91 21.38 -1.08
C GLY A 169 11.90 20.52 -0.31
N ILE A 170 12.34 19.60 0.57
CA ILE A 170 11.43 18.71 1.32
C ILE A 170 10.98 19.35 2.64
N GLN A 171 11.80 20.24 3.23
CA GLN A 171 11.49 20.90 4.51
C GLN A 171 10.30 21.86 4.43
N THR A 172 10.11 22.53 3.29
CA THR A 172 9.08 23.56 3.11
C THR A 172 7.66 23.01 2.96
N ILE A 173 7.50 21.78 2.45
CA ILE A 173 6.16 21.21 2.14
C ILE A 173 5.48 20.61 3.38
N PHE A 174 6.24 20.13 4.37
CA PHE A 174 5.70 19.38 5.52
C PHE A 174 6.15 19.93 6.88
N ASN A 175 6.38 21.25 6.96
CA ASN A 175 6.76 21.89 8.21
C ASN A 175 5.56 21.84 9.19
N PRO A 176 5.68 21.19 10.37
CA PRO A 176 4.55 21.03 11.30
C PRO A 176 4.03 22.36 11.89
N THR A 177 4.71 23.48 11.66
CA THR A 177 4.23 24.82 12.02
C THR A 177 3.27 25.45 11.01
N ASN A 178 3.07 24.82 9.84
CA ASN A 178 2.15 25.28 8.79
C ASN A 178 0.87 24.41 8.69
N LEU A 179 0.59 23.58 9.71
CA LEU A 179 -0.62 22.76 9.84
C LEU A 179 -1.34 23.05 11.16
#